data_AF-A0A2I4GT67-F1
#
_entry.id   AF-A0A2I4GT67-F1
#
_cell.length_a   1.000
_cell.length_b   1.000
_cell.length_c   1.000
_cell.angle_alpha   90.00
_cell.angle_beta   90.00
_cell.angle_gamma   90.00
#
_symmetry.space_group_name_H-M   'P 1'
#
loop_
_entity.id
_entity.type
_entity.pdbx_description
1 polymer ?
#
loop_
_entity_poly.entity_id
_entity_poly.type
_entity_poly.pdbx_seq_one_letter_code
_entity_poly.pdbx_strand_id
1 'polypeptide(L)'
;MAEPYGTEKPKGEGSNPHRTEEETLFGVFHRMVSAIFFPDDQRERAPLLHRIRASVADNAPFLREASGNTGRNVLLWTRRGSPLRALLVISVGTITLLAFTGLLVFMLFFLAATVNAIVISLLVSLAAAGGFLAFFFTCVTFIYIGALSVAIFVISGATISAIIAVLIVTGWIGFFWTLWLATKKSVNLAKHSLTMTGSTLSAYSYASHAHRRQEPHKISD
;
A
#
# COMPACT_ATOMS: atom_id res chain seq x y z
N MET A 1 48.42 -95.14 15.57
CA MET A 1 47.64 -94.96 16.81
C MET A 1 46.36 -94.24 16.40
N ALA A 2 45.24 -94.94 16.50
CA ALA A 2 43.93 -94.52 16.01
C ALA A 2 43.16 -93.80 17.12
N GLU A 3 42.42 -92.75 16.78
CA GLU A 3 41.17 -92.39 17.45
C GLU A 3 40.10 -92.07 16.40
N PRO A 4 38.87 -92.60 16.53
CA PRO A 4 37.83 -92.52 15.50
C PRO A 4 36.55 -91.78 15.96
N TYR A 5 35.65 -91.49 14.99
CA TYR A 5 34.20 -91.17 15.10
C TYR A 5 33.77 -89.97 15.98
N GLY A 6 32.82 -89.11 15.62
CA GLY A 6 31.87 -89.05 14.53
C GLY A 6 30.77 -88.03 14.90
N THR A 7 30.43 -87.18 13.94
CA THR A 7 29.10 -86.60 13.65
C THR A 7 28.11 -86.28 14.78
N GLU A 8 27.70 -85.01 14.89
CA GLU A 8 26.27 -84.61 14.96
C GLU A 8 26.05 -83.10 14.73
N LYS A 9 25.35 -82.76 13.65
CA LYS A 9 24.41 -81.63 13.49
C LYS A 9 23.08 -82.28 13.05
N PRO A 10 21.86 -81.72 13.27
CA PRO A 10 21.54 -80.28 13.32
C PRO A 10 20.33 -79.86 14.23
N LYS A 11 19.97 -78.56 14.11
CA LYS A 11 18.62 -77.94 14.21
C LYS A 11 18.03 -77.63 15.60
N GLY A 12 17.61 -76.36 15.77
CA GLY A 12 16.74 -75.93 16.86
C GLY A 12 16.67 -74.42 17.04
N GLU A 13 15.73 -73.80 16.34
CA GLU A 13 15.23 -72.43 16.45
C GLU A 13 14.80 -72.05 17.89
N GLY A 14 15.02 -70.81 18.32
CA GLY A 14 14.45 -70.33 19.59
C GLY A 14 15.08 -69.08 20.20
N SER A 15 14.46 -67.93 19.92
CA SER A 15 14.27 -66.77 20.83
C SER A 15 15.48 -66.13 21.53
N ASN A 16 15.74 -64.88 21.14
CA ASN A 16 16.22 -63.81 22.03
C ASN A 16 15.35 -63.75 23.31
N PRO A 17 15.89 -63.36 24.48
CA PRO A 17 15.87 -61.94 24.78
C PRO A 17 17.00 -61.38 25.67
N HIS A 18 17.17 -60.06 25.58
CA HIS A 18 17.74 -59.16 26.59
C HIS A 18 19.21 -59.35 26.99
N ARG A 19 20.09 -58.60 26.30
CA ARG A 19 21.23 -57.95 26.95
C ARG A 19 21.00 -56.45 27.02
N THR A 20 20.79 -56.05 28.25
CA THR A 20 20.54 -54.73 28.82
C THR A 20 21.73 -53.79 28.65
N GLU A 21 21.42 -52.59 28.15
CA GLU A 21 21.96 -51.28 28.54
C GLU A 21 23.48 -51.09 28.56
N GLU A 22 24.00 -50.58 27.45
CA GLU A 22 24.88 -49.41 27.51
C GLU A 22 24.24 -48.31 26.64
N GLU A 23 23.22 -47.66 27.21
CA GLU A 23 22.60 -46.44 26.69
C GLU A 23 23.61 -45.29 26.76
N THR A 24 24.54 -45.28 25.80
CA THR A 24 25.52 -44.22 25.68
C THR A 24 24.90 -43.03 24.98
N LEU A 25 25.05 -41.85 25.58
CA LEU A 25 24.60 -40.53 25.11
C LEU A 25 24.98 -40.25 23.65
N PHE A 26 26.07 -40.89 23.19
CA PHE A 26 26.54 -40.90 21.80
C PHE A 26 25.58 -41.63 20.84
N GLY A 27 24.98 -42.74 21.24
CA GLY A 27 24.01 -43.48 20.42
C GLY A 27 22.71 -42.70 20.22
N VAL A 28 22.26 -41.97 21.24
CA VAL A 28 21.08 -41.11 21.16
C VAL A 28 21.36 -39.88 20.29
N PHE A 29 22.53 -39.26 20.43
CA PHE A 29 22.94 -38.12 19.62
C PHE A 29 23.14 -38.50 18.14
N HIS A 30 23.77 -39.65 17.88
CA HIS A 30 23.95 -40.17 16.52
C HIS A 30 22.61 -40.57 15.88
N ARG A 31 21.67 -41.13 16.66
CA ARG A 31 20.31 -41.44 16.18
C ARG A 31 19.50 -40.17 15.88
N MET A 32 19.71 -39.10 16.65
CA MET A 32 19.06 -37.81 16.43
C MET A 32 19.63 -37.09 15.19
N VAL A 33 20.95 -37.17 14.97
CA VAL A 33 21.62 -36.60 13.79
C VAL A 33 21.31 -37.40 12.51
N SER A 34 21.30 -38.74 12.57
CA SER A 34 20.99 -39.59 11.41
C SER A 34 19.53 -39.48 10.98
N ALA A 35 18.58 -39.36 11.91
CA ALA A 35 17.17 -39.14 11.60
C ALA A 35 16.88 -37.75 10.97
N ILE A 36 17.79 -36.79 11.14
CA ILE A 36 17.72 -35.46 10.51
C ILE A 36 18.31 -35.48 9.09
N PHE A 37 19.33 -36.32 8.84
CA PHE A 37 20.05 -36.35 7.56
C PHE A 37 19.56 -37.39 6.55
N PHE A 38 18.91 -38.48 6.96
CA PHE A 38 18.38 -39.50 6.05
C PHE A 38 16.97 -39.94 6.48
N PRO A 39 15.89 -39.40 5.86
CA PRO A 39 14.54 -39.84 6.14
C PRO A 39 14.27 -41.18 5.45
N ASP A 40 13.73 -42.15 6.19
CA ASP A 40 13.08 -43.32 5.60
C ASP A 40 11.65 -42.93 5.22
N ASP A 41 11.28 -43.29 4.00
CA ASP A 41 10.03 -42.91 3.34
C ASP A 41 8.83 -43.53 4.06
N GLN A 42 8.13 -42.75 4.90
CA GLN A 42 6.66 -42.71 4.91
C GLN A 42 6.11 -41.75 5.96
N ARG A 43 5.21 -40.88 5.49
CA ARG A 43 4.24 -40.03 6.22
C ARG A 43 4.70 -38.60 6.56
N GLU A 44 4.54 -37.79 5.52
CA GLU A 44 3.80 -36.52 5.53
C GLU A 44 4.23 -35.41 6.52
N ARG A 45 4.98 -34.45 5.95
CA ARG A 45 4.96 -32.99 6.21
C ARG A 45 4.39 -32.52 7.55
N ALA A 46 5.16 -32.66 8.62
CA ALA A 46 5.05 -31.80 9.80
C ALA A 46 6.18 -30.74 9.77
N PRO A 47 5.88 -29.45 9.99
CA PRO A 47 6.88 -28.38 9.88
C PRO A 47 8.00 -28.59 10.90
N LEU A 48 9.26 -28.50 10.43
CA LEU A 48 10.48 -28.82 11.17
C LEU A 48 10.55 -28.15 12.56
N LEU A 49 10.02 -26.93 12.67
CA LEU A 49 9.99 -26.17 13.92
C LEU A 49 9.07 -26.78 14.98
N HIS A 50 7.97 -27.42 14.58
CA HIS A 50 7.08 -28.10 15.52
C HIS A 50 7.70 -29.38 16.07
N ARG A 51 8.50 -30.09 15.25
CA ARG A 51 9.24 -31.29 15.66
C ARG A 51 10.44 -30.95 16.55
N ILE A 52 11.18 -29.89 16.24
CA ILE A 52 12.28 -29.41 17.09
C ILE A 52 11.72 -28.93 18.43
N ARG A 53 10.60 -28.19 18.44
CA ARG A 53 9.96 -27.71 19.66
C ARG A 53 9.40 -28.84 20.52
N ALA A 54 8.75 -29.84 19.92
CA ALA A 54 8.23 -30.99 20.65
C ALA A 54 9.38 -31.85 21.22
N SER A 55 10.42 -32.10 20.41
CA SER A 55 11.59 -32.87 20.84
C SER A 55 12.39 -32.15 21.93
N VAL A 56 12.52 -30.82 21.88
CA VAL A 56 13.16 -30.04 22.95
C VAL A 56 12.29 -30.00 24.20
N ALA A 57 10.96 -29.90 24.08
CA ALA A 57 10.05 -29.94 25.23
C ALA A 57 10.09 -31.29 25.96
N ASP A 58 10.14 -32.39 25.22
CA ASP A 58 10.19 -33.75 25.79
C ASP A 58 11.57 -34.11 26.36
N ASN A 59 12.67 -33.59 25.79
CA ASN A 59 14.05 -33.89 26.24
C ASN A 59 14.64 -32.86 27.22
N ALA A 60 14.02 -31.69 27.39
CA ALA A 60 14.42 -30.68 28.38
C ALA A 60 14.50 -31.21 29.82
N PRO A 61 13.54 -32.01 30.34
CA PRO A 61 13.65 -32.55 31.70
C PRO A 61 14.83 -33.52 31.83
N PHE A 62 15.07 -34.36 30.81
CA PHE A 62 16.18 -35.33 30.83
C PHE A 62 17.56 -34.66 30.76
N LEU A 63 17.72 -33.58 30.00
CA LEU A 63 18.97 -32.79 29.99
C LEU A 63 19.21 -32.09 31.32
N ARG A 64 18.15 -31.60 31.96
CA ARG A 64 18.22 -30.96 33.28
C ARG A 64 18.57 -31.97 34.37
N GLU A 65 18.01 -33.18 34.33
CA GLU A 65 18.34 -34.26 35.26
C GLU A 65 19.76 -34.80 35.05
N ALA A 66 20.18 -35.02 33.80
CA ALA A 66 21.53 -35.48 33.48
C ALA A 66 22.61 -34.45 33.88
N SER A 67 22.34 -33.17 33.67
CA SER A 67 23.19 -32.06 34.13
C SER A 67 23.28 -32.00 35.66
N GLY A 68 22.13 -32.09 36.34
CA GLY A 68 22.07 -32.08 37.80
C GLY A 68 22.79 -33.27 38.45
N ASN A 69 22.64 -34.46 37.88
CA ASN A 69 23.30 -35.68 38.36
C ASN A 69 24.82 -35.63 38.13
N THR A 70 25.25 -35.14 36.96
CA THR A 70 26.68 -34.93 36.65
C THR A 70 27.30 -33.91 37.60
N GLY A 71 26.62 -32.77 37.83
CA GLY A 71 27.07 -31.75 38.77
C GLY A 71 27.22 -32.30 40.20
N ARG A 72 26.25 -33.09 40.67
CA ARG A 72 26.32 -33.76 41.98
C ARG A 72 27.46 -34.77 42.06
N ASN A 73 27.69 -35.55 41.02
CA ASN A 73 28.74 -36.57 41.01
C ASN A 73 30.15 -35.92 41.02
N VAL A 74 30.34 -34.85 40.24
CA VAL A 74 31.58 -34.05 40.25
C VAL A 74 31.78 -33.36 41.61
N LEU A 75 30.71 -32.84 42.22
CA LEU A 75 30.76 -32.20 43.55
C LEU A 75 31.09 -33.20 44.67
N LEU A 76 30.51 -34.40 44.63
CA LEU A 76 30.84 -35.48 45.58
C LEU A 76 32.26 -36.00 45.37
N TRP A 77 32.73 -36.09 44.13
CA TRP A 77 34.10 -36.49 43.79
C TRP A 77 35.14 -35.47 44.25
N THR A 78 34.86 -34.18 44.08
CA THR A 78 35.73 -33.09 44.59
C THR A 78 35.73 -33.03 46.12
N ARG A 79 34.61 -33.37 46.77
CA ARG A 79 34.51 -33.42 48.24
C ARG A 79 35.17 -34.65 48.87
N ARG A 80 35.39 -35.73 48.10
CA ARG A 80 35.98 -37.01 48.55
C ARG A 80 37.46 -37.17 48.18
N GLY A 81 38.04 -36.24 47.41
CA GLY A 81 39.44 -36.26 46.94
C GLY A 81 40.34 -35.21 47.60
N SER A 82 41.67 -35.38 47.46
CA SER A 82 42.73 -34.49 47.96
C SER A 82 42.55 -33.02 47.53
N PRO A 83 42.88 -32.01 48.37
CA PRO A 83 42.68 -30.57 48.11
C PRO A 83 43.30 -30.06 46.80
N LEU A 84 44.30 -30.75 46.24
CA LEU A 84 44.89 -30.42 44.94
C LEU A 84 43.90 -30.60 43.76
N ARG A 85 43.00 -31.59 43.84
CA ARG A 85 41.97 -31.81 42.80
C ARG A 85 40.91 -30.72 42.81
N ALA A 86 40.53 -30.24 43.99
CA ALA A 86 39.60 -29.13 44.13
C ALA A 86 40.18 -27.84 43.55
N LEU A 87 41.45 -27.52 43.85
CA LEU A 87 42.14 -26.35 43.30
C LEU A 87 42.28 -26.42 41.77
N LEU A 88 42.60 -27.60 41.22
CA LEU A 88 42.68 -27.78 39.77
C LEU A 88 41.32 -27.59 39.10
N VAL A 89 40.24 -28.17 39.64
CA VAL A 89 38.88 -28.00 39.09
C VAL A 89 38.42 -26.55 39.18
N ILE A 90 38.73 -25.85 40.27
CA ILE A 90 38.41 -24.43 40.42
C ILE A 90 39.20 -23.60 39.40
N SER A 91 40.50 -23.88 39.21
CA SER A 91 41.34 -23.15 38.26
C SER A 91 40.95 -23.41 36.79
N VAL A 92 40.73 -24.66 36.41
CA VAL A 92 40.25 -24.99 35.06
C VAL A 92 38.85 -24.43 34.86
N GLY A 93 37.98 -24.54 35.87
CA GLY A 93 36.64 -23.96 35.87
C GLY A 93 36.64 -22.45 35.68
N THR A 94 37.52 -21.71 36.39
CA THR A 94 37.61 -20.25 36.22
C THR A 94 38.17 -19.87 34.86
N ILE A 95 39.16 -20.58 34.32
CA ILE A 95 39.66 -20.35 32.95
C ILE A 95 38.56 -20.60 31.91
N THR A 96 37.81 -21.71 32.05
CA THR A 96 36.68 -22.02 31.17
C THR A 96 35.55 -20.98 31.30
N LEU A 97 35.23 -20.55 32.51
CA LEU A 97 34.22 -19.50 32.75
C LEU A 97 34.67 -18.15 32.16
N LEU A 98 35.94 -17.78 32.29
CA LEU A 98 36.49 -16.57 31.66
C LEU A 98 36.41 -16.67 30.14
N ALA A 99 36.81 -17.80 29.56
CA ALA A 99 36.73 -18.04 28.12
C ALA A 99 35.29 -17.99 27.62
N PHE A 100 34.36 -18.63 28.32
CA PHE A 100 32.94 -18.64 27.98
C PHE A 100 32.31 -17.24 28.11
N THR A 101 32.70 -16.47 29.13
CA THR A 101 32.28 -15.08 29.29
C THR A 101 32.78 -14.23 28.12
N GLY A 102 34.05 -14.39 27.72
CA GLY A 102 34.61 -13.73 26.54
C GLY A 102 33.88 -14.10 25.25
N LEU A 103 33.61 -15.39 25.03
CA LEU A 103 32.84 -15.87 23.88
C LEU A 103 31.40 -15.34 23.88
N LEU A 104 30.75 -15.27 25.04
CA LEU A 104 29.40 -14.71 25.19
C LEU A 104 29.37 -13.23 24.84
N VAL A 105 30.32 -12.44 25.36
CA VAL A 105 30.42 -11.01 25.04
C VAL A 105 30.69 -10.82 23.55
N PHE A 106 31.58 -11.62 22.96
CA PHE A 106 31.86 -11.58 21.52
C PHE A 106 30.62 -11.92 20.69
N MET A 107 29.89 -12.97 21.05
CA MET A 107 28.63 -13.34 20.39
C MET A 107 27.57 -12.26 20.52
N LEU A 108 27.45 -11.64 21.69
CA LEU A 108 26.51 -10.54 21.92
C LEU A 108 26.88 -9.30 21.09
N PHE A 109 28.17 -8.99 20.97
CA PHE A 109 28.65 -7.92 20.09
C PHE A 109 28.34 -8.21 18.63
N PHE A 110 28.61 -9.43 18.14
CA PHE A 110 28.29 -9.81 16.78
C PHE A 110 26.77 -9.80 16.51
N LEU A 111 25.98 -10.24 17.48
CA LEU A 111 24.52 -10.16 17.42
C LEU A 111 24.05 -8.70 17.35
N ALA A 112 24.60 -7.83 18.20
CA ALA A 112 24.31 -6.39 18.17
C ALA A 112 24.72 -5.78 16.82
N ALA A 113 25.89 -6.15 16.29
CA ALA A 113 26.36 -5.72 14.97
C ALA A 113 25.44 -6.21 13.85
N THR A 114 24.97 -7.44 13.92
CA THR A 114 24.05 -8.04 12.94
C THR A 114 22.69 -7.34 12.99
N VAL A 115 22.12 -7.14 14.18
CA VAL A 115 20.87 -6.40 14.36
C VAL A 115 21.01 -4.97 13.85
N ASN A 116 22.12 -4.30 14.16
CA ASN A 116 22.39 -2.96 13.65
C ASN A 116 22.47 -2.96 12.11
N ALA A 117 23.17 -3.93 11.51
CA ALA A 117 23.23 -4.07 10.05
C ALA A 117 21.83 -4.30 9.43
N ILE A 118 20.98 -5.12 10.06
CA ILE A 118 19.59 -5.33 9.65
C ILE A 118 18.80 -4.03 9.73
N VAL A 119 18.88 -3.30 10.85
CA VAL A 119 18.18 -2.02 11.04
C VAL A 119 18.60 -1.01 9.98
N ILE A 120 19.90 -0.86 9.72
CA ILE A 120 20.41 0.06 8.69
C ILE A 120 19.92 -0.37 7.30
N SER A 121 19.99 -1.68 6.98
CA SER A 121 19.51 -2.20 5.70
C SER A 121 18.00 -1.95 5.50
N LEU A 122 17.20 -2.16 6.55
CA LEU A 122 15.76 -1.88 6.53
C LEU A 122 15.49 -0.38 6.39
N LEU A 123 16.22 0.48 7.10
CA LEU A 123 16.09 1.94 6.98
C LEU A 123 16.44 2.42 5.58
N VAL A 124 17.50 1.89 4.97
CA VAL A 124 17.88 2.21 3.59
C VAL A 124 16.82 1.72 2.60
N SER A 125 16.31 0.50 2.77
CA SER A 125 15.24 -0.04 1.93
C SER A 125 13.94 0.76 2.09
N LEU A 126 13.57 1.13 3.31
CA LEU A 126 12.41 1.94 3.62
C LEU A 126 12.57 3.37 3.10
N ALA A 127 13.75 3.95 3.19
CA ALA A 127 14.04 5.27 2.61
C ALA A 127 13.96 5.24 1.08
N ALA A 128 14.44 4.17 0.44
CA ALA A 128 14.33 4.00 -1.01
C ALA A 128 12.86 3.83 -1.45
N ALA A 129 12.13 2.89 -0.82
CA ALA A 129 10.72 2.63 -1.13
C ALA A 129 9.82 3.82 -0.75
N GLY A 130 10.05 4.42 0.42
CA GLY A 130 9.32 5.59 0.92
C GLY A 130 9.60 6.85 0.12
N GLY A 131 10.85 7.06 -0.31
CA GLY A 131 11.23 8.16 -1.20
C GLY A 131 10.53 8.06 -2.56
N PHE A 132 10.48 6.85 -3.14
CA PHE A 132 9.71 6.58 -4.34
C PHE A 132 8.22 6.86 -4.11
N LEU A 133 7.62 6.34 -3.04
CA LEU A 133 6.22 6.58 -2.72
C LEU A 133 5.89 8.07 -2.54
N ALA A 134 6.77 8.83 -1.89
CA ALA A 134 6.64 10.28 -1.73
C ALA A 134 6.66 11.01 -3.08
N PHE A 135 7.54 10.61 -4.01
CA PHE A 135 7.58 11.18 -5.35
C PHE A 135 6.30 10.89 -6.14
N PHE A 136 5.78 9.64 -6.06
CA PHE A 136 4.52 9.27 -6.69
C PHE A 136 3.35 10.08 -6.13
N PHE A 137 3.25 10.21 -4.81
CA PHE A 137 2.19 10.97 -4.17
C PHE A 137 2.26 12.47 -4.54
N THR A 138 3.47 13.02 -4.59
CA THR A 138 3.69 14.41 -5.03
C THR A 138 3.28 14.60 -6.49
N CYS A 139 3.65 13.65 -7.36
CA CYS A 139 3.26 13.68 -8.78
C CYS A 139 1.74 13.63 -8.96
N VAL A 140 1.06 12.69 -8.27
CA VAL A 140 -0.40 12.60 -8.29
C VAL A 140 -1.04 13.88 -7.76
N THR A 141 -0.50 14.46 -6.69
CA THR A 141 -0.98 15.73 -6.13
C THR A 141 -0.84 16.87 -7.13
N PHE A 142 0.30 16.97 -7.81
CA PHE A 142 0.52 17.99 -8.85
C PHE A 142 -0.44 17.82 -10.03
N ILE A 143 -0.65 16.59 -10.50
CA ILE A 143 -1.62 16.28 -11.56
C ILE A 143 -3.04 16.63 -11.10
N TYR A 144 -3.42 16.30 -9.86
CA TYR A 144 -4.72 16.63 -9.29
C TYR A 144 -4.93 18.15 -9.24
N ILE A 145 -3.95 18.91 -8.73
CA ILE A 145 -4.00 20.37 -8.70
C ILE A 145 -4.06 20.94 -10.12
N GLY A 146 -3.31 20.38 -11.06
CA GLY A 146 -3.34 20.77 -12.47
C GLY A 146 -4.72 20.54 -13.09
N ALA A 147 -5.34 19.38 -12.87
CA ALA A 147 -6.69 19.07 -13.34
C ALA A 147 -7.73 20.02 -12.72
N LEU A 148 -7.61 20.29 -11.42
CA LEU A 148 -8.48 21.23 -10.70
C LEU A 148 -8.32 22.66 -11.25
N SER A 149 -7.09 23.08 -11.55
CA SER A 149 -6.79 24.36 -12.18
C SER A 149 -7.42 24.47 -13.58
N VAL A 150 -7.26 23.44 -14.41
CA VAL A 150 -7.88 23.39 -15.75
C VAL A 150 -9.40 23.44 -15.66
N ALA A 151 -10.00 22.69 -14.73
CA ALA A 151 -11.44 22.70 -14.52
C ALA A 151 -11.96 24.11 -14.15
N ILE A 152 -11.29 24.78 -13.20
CA ILE A 152 -11.64 26.16 -12.82
C ILE A 152 -11.48 27.10 -14.01
N PHE A 153 -10.41 26.96 -14.79
CA PHE A 153 -10.18 27.79 -15.98
C PHE A 153 -11.29 27.59 -17.02
N VAL A 154 -11.70 26.35 -17.29
CA VAL A 154 -12.79 26.03 -18.23
C VAL A 154 -14.12 26.60 -17.74
N ILE A 155 -14.46 26.41 -16.46
CA ILE A 155 -15.70 26.94 -15.87
C ILE A 155 -15.72 28.48 -15.95
N SER A 156 -14.61 29.13 -15.60
CA SER A 156 -14.47 30.58 -15.68
C SER A 156 -14.61 31.07 -17.13
N GLY A 157 -13.89 30.45 -18.07
CA GLY A 157 -13.97 30.79 -19.49
C GLY A 157 -15.38 30.59 -20.07
N ALA A 158 -16.05 29.48 -19.74
CA ALA A 158 -17.42 29.23 -20.15
C ALA A 158 -18.39 30.27 -19.56
N THR A 159 -18.20 30.67 -18.30
CA THR A 159 -19.03 31.68 -17.65
C THR A 159 -18.85 33.05 -18.30
N ILE A 160 -17.61 33.49 -18.52
CA ILE A 160 -17.30 34.75 -19.21
C ILE A 160 -17.85 34.75 -20.64
N SER A 161 -17.65 33.65 -21.36
CA SER A 161 -18.18 33.47 -22.72
C SER A 161 -19.71 33.53 -22.74
N ALA A 162 -20.38 32.88 -21.79
CA ALA A 162 -21.83 32.94 -21.66
C ALA A 162 -22.34 34.36 -21.36
N ILE A 163 -21.67 35.11 -20.47
CA ILE A 163 -22.01 36.51 -20.19
C ILE A 163 -21.90 37.34 -21.47
N ILE A 164 -20.79 37.23 -22.20
CA ILE A 164 -20.59 37.95 -23.47
C ILE A 164 -21.68 37.56 -24.49
N ALA A 165 -22.00 36.28 -24.63
CA ALA A 165 -23.03 35.80 -25.54
C ALA A 165 -24.41 36.37 -25.18
N VAL A 166 -24.79 36.35 -23.90
CA VAL A 166 -26.05 36.92 -23.42
C VAL A 166 -26.10 38.43 -23.66
N LEU A 167 -25.00 39.15 -23.45
CA LEU A 167 -24.91 40.58 -23.75
C LEU A 167 -25.10 40.87 -25.24
N ILE A 168 -24.50 40.07 -26.13
CA ILE A 168 -24.68 40.21 -27.58
C ILE A 168 -26.14 39.96 -27.97
N VAL A 169 -26.74 38.86 -27.50
CA VAL A 169 -28.13 38.50 -27.80
C VAL A 169 -29.10 39.56 -27.29
N THR A 170 -28.94 39.99 -26.03
CA THR A 170 -29.79 41.01 -25.41
C THR A 170 -29.61 42.37 -26.10
N GLY A 171 -28.37 42.73 -26.42
CA GLY A 171 -28.06 43.95 -27.17
C GLY A 171 -28.71 43.97 -28.56
N TRP A 172 -28.67 42.86 -29.28
CA TRP A 172 -29.34 42.71 -30.57
C TRP A 172 -30.86 42.81 -30.46
N ILE A 173 -31.48 42.17 -29.46
CA ILE A 173 -32.92 42.27 -29.22
C ILE A 173 -33.32 43.71 -28.93
N GLY A 174 -32.54 44.42 -28.10
CA GLY A 174 -32.77 45.82 -27.77
C GLY A 174 -32.62 46.73 -28.99
N PHE A 175 -31.57 46.51 -29.79
CA PHE A 175 -31.33 47.24 -31.04
C PHE A 175 -32.46 47.06 -32.06
N PHE A 176 -32.95 45.83 -32.25
CA PHE A 176 -34.10 45.60 -33.12
C PHE A 176 -35.36 46.29 -32.60
N TRP A 177 -35.58 46.31 -31.29
CA TRP A 177 -36.74 46.96 -30.70
C TRP A 177 -36.71 48.48 -30.95
N THR A 178 -35.56 49.12 -30.78
CA THR A 178 -35.39 50.56 -31.06
C THR A 178 -35.46 50.88 -32.54
N LEU A 179 -34.86 50.06 -33.41
CA LEU A 179 -34.94 50.22 -34.86
C LEU A 179 -36.40 50.12 -35.34
N TRP A 180 -37.14 49.11 -34.86
CA TRP A 180 -38.57 48.96 -35.17
C TRP A 180 -39.41 50.14 -34.68
N LEU A 181 -39.15 50.62 -33.46
CA LEU A 181 -39.82 51.81 -32.90
C LEU A 181 -39.52 53.07 -33.70
N ALA A 182 -38.25 53.25 -34.10
CA ALA A 182 -37.83 54.35 -34.94
C ALA A 182 -38.54 54.29 -36.30
N THR A 183 -38.55 53.14 -36.97
CA THR A 183 -39.29 52.97 -38.23
C THR A 183 -40.79 53.22 -38.06
N LYS A 184 -41.44 52.69 -37.01
CA LYS A 184 -42.85 52.96 -36.73
C LYS A 184 -43.11 54.45 -36.52
N LYS A 185 -42.26 55.15 -35.77
CA LYS A 185 -42.37 56.61 -35.59
C LYS A 185 -42.16 57.35 -36.91
N SER A 186 -41.16 56.97 -37.70
CA SER A 186 -40.89 57.59 -39.00
C SER A 186 -42.04 57.39 -39.98
N VAL A 187 -42.63 56.19 -40.02
CA VAL A 187 -43.82 55.91 -40.86
C VAL A 187 -45.03 56.66 -40.35
N ASN A 188 -45.24 56.77 -39.03
CA ASN A 188 -46.36 57.53 -38.47
C ASN A 188 -46.22 59.04 -38.74
N LEU A 189 -45.00 59.58 -38.64
CA LEU A 189 -44.70 60.96 -39.03
C LEU A 189 -44.89 61.16 -40.53
N ALA A 190 -44.46 60.23 -41.38
CA ALA A 190 -44.70 60.29 -42.82
C ALA A 190 -46.21 60.25 -43.13
N LYS A 191 -47.00 59.42 -42.44
CA LYS A 191 -48.46 59.41 -42.55
C LYS A 191 -49.05 60.75 -42.11
N HIS A 192 -48.60 61.34 -41.01
CA HIS A 192 -49.06 62.64 -40.55
C HIS A 192 -48.70 63.77 -41.52
N SER A 193 -47.51 63.74 -42.11
CA SER A 193 -47.07 64.69 -43.13
C SER A 193 -47.84 64.52 -44.45
N LEU A 194 -48.12 63.30 -44.88
CA LEU A 194 -48.98 63.05 -46.05
C LEU A 194 -50.42 63.50 -45.81
N THR A 195 -50.92 63.36 -44.58
CA THR A 195 -52.26 63.83 -44.22
C THR A 195 -52.31 65.36 -44.11
N MET A 196 -51.27 66.00 -43.54
CA MET A 196 -51.18 67.44 -43.36
C MET A 196 -50.87 68.19 -44.67
N THR A 197 -50.14 67.57 -45.59
CA THR A 197 -49.92 68.08 -46.97
C THR A 197 -51.06 67.69 -47.92
N GLY A 198 -51.80 66.60 -47.66
CA GLY A 198 -53.05 66.28 -48.36
C GLY A 198 -54.22 67.20 -47.98
N SER A 199 -54.19 67.76 -46.77
CA SER A 199 -55.21 68.67 -46.24
C SER A 199 -55.19 70.07 -46.89
N THR A 200 -54.08 70.46 -47.51
CA THR A 200 -54.00 71.71 -48.30
C THR A 200 -54.42 71.51 -49.76
N LEU A 201 -54.45 70.26 -50.25
CA LEU A 201 -54.99 69.95 -51.58
C LEU A 201 -56.52 69.87 -51.58
N SER A 202 -57.16 69.45 -50.47
CA SER A 202 -58.63 69.41 -50.38
C SER A 202 -59.26 70.79 -50.14
N ALA A 203 -58.53 71.75 -49.57
CA ALA A 203 -59.02 73.13 -49.41
C ALA A 203 -59.09 73.91 -50.74
N TYR A 204 -58.33 73.50 -51.76
CA TYR A 204 -58.41 74.12 -53.10
C TYR A 204 -59.63 73.64 -53.91
N SER A 205 -60.17 72.45 -53.59
CA SER A 205 -61.37 71.92 -54.27
C SER A 205 -62.69 72.56 -53.83
N TYR A 206 -62.72 73.27 -52.69
CA TYR A 206 -63.93 73.99 -52.25
C TYR A 206 -63.95 75.46 -52.70
N ALA A 207 -62.80 76.06 -52.99
CA ALA A 207 -62.71 77.45 -53.46
C ALA A 207 -63.08 77.61 -54.95
N SER A 208 -62.92 76.56 -55.77
CA SER A 208 -63.30 76.60 -57.19
C SER A 208 -64.82 76.53 -57.42
N HIS A 209 -65.60 76.02 -56.47
CA HIS A 209 -67.06 75.95 -56.60
C HIS A 209 -67.81 77.20 -56.12
N ALA A 210 -67.16 78.12 -55.39
CA ALA A 210 -67.80 79.34 -54.90
C ALA A 210 -67.66 80.56 -55.83
N HIS A 211 -66.76 80.53 -56.83
CA HIS A 211 -66.52 81.68 -57.72
C HIS A 211 -67.36 81.68 -59.01
N ARG A 212 -68.40 80.83 -59.11
CA ARG A 212 -69.27 80.74 -60.30
C ARG A 212 -70.71 81.26 -60.09
N ARG A 213 -70.96 82.05 -59.02
CA ARG A 213 -72.26 82.72 -58.77
C ARG A 213 -72.06 84.11 -58.15
N GLN A 214 -71.74 85.12 -58.96
CA GLN A 214 -72.01 86.54 -58.70
C GLN A 214 -71.58 87.31 -59.95
N GLU A 215 -72.47 87.40 -60.96
CA GLU A 215 -73.23 88.62 -61.36
C GLU A 215 -72.59 89.22 -62.63
N PRO A 216 -73.24 90.07 -63.45
CA PRO A 216 -74.67 90.32 -63.68
C PRO A 216 -75.04 90.30 -65.19
N HIS A 217 -76.30 89.99 -65.55
CA HIS A 217 -76.80 90.25 -66.91
C HIS A 217 -77.83 91.39 -66.87
N LYS A 218 -77.40 92.56 -67.34
CA LYS A 218 -78.24 93.62 -67.91
C LYS A 218 -78.91 93.09 -69.19
N ILE A 219 -80.20 93.36 -69.40
CA ILE A 219 -80.83 93.42 -70.72
C ILE A 219 -81.91 94.53 -70.70
N SER A 220 -81.84 95.43 -71.68
CA SER A 220 -82.86 96.41 -72.08
C SER A 220 -84.08 95.72 -72.71
N ASP A 221 -85.29 96.17 -72.37
CA ASP A 221 -86.23 96.92 -73.22
C ASP A 221 -87.46 97.32 -72.39
#